data_AF-A0A6I4Z744-F1
#
_entry.id   AF-A0A6I4Z744-F1
#
_cell.length_a   1.000
_cell.length_b   1.000
_cell.length_c   1.000
_cell.angle_alpha   90.00
_cell.angle_beta   90.00
_cell.angle_gamma   90.00
#
_symmetry.space_group_name_H-M   'P 1'
#
loop_
_entity.id
_entity.type
_entity.pdbx_description
1 polymer ?
#
loop_
_entity_poly.entity_id
_entity_poly.type
_entity_poly.pdbx_seq_one_letter_code
_entity_poly.pdbx_strand_id
1 'polypeptide(L)'
;PRRHHQAGWREVAAVLPAYGAYVEAERERLGASHPLFLSQYELAPGEVAGRLLTRDLLAAIEGGHDPLPGPEPGERYVAGLDFGGEGADADATILTIARVEGAGGGGLPGCAVVAQREWRGEPYARVLDDVRALDRAWRFDRVSADATGLGAPLVAQLRPQFGGRLDEVVFTSASKSALGYALLAAARTGRLALPRSDGSLEAVRCREELAACEASLTPGGRLAWGNDRGHDDYVVSLALCLHAVETAGPPRVAVGRARHS
;
A
#
# COMPACT_ATOMS: atom_id res chain seq x y z
N PRO A 1 -5.76 46.75 4.72
CA PRO A 1 -4.68 45.74 4.53
C PRO A 1 -4.79 44.63 5.58
N ARG A 2 -5.38 43.47 5.22
CA ARG A 2 -5.34 42.27 6.07
C ARG A 2 -3.91 41.77 6.13
N ARG A 3 -3.26 41.85 7.29
CA ARG A 3 -1.97 41.18 7.53
C ARG A 3 -2.24 39.68 7.53
N HIS A 4 -1.83 38.99 6.47
CA HIS A 4 -1.72 37.53 6.51
C HIS A 4 -0.50 37.21 7.39
N HIS A 5 -0.76 36.78 8.63
CA HIS A 5 0.27 36.24 9.49
C HIS A 5 0.49 34.79 9.09
N GLN A 6 1.55 34.51 8.35
CA GLN A 6 1.99 33.15 8.05
C GLN A 6 3.05 32.79 9.10
N ALA A 7 2.62 32.16 10.20
CA ALA A 7 3.55 31.61 11.17
C ALA A 7 3.94 30.20 10.73
N GLY A 8 5.24 29.95 10.57
CA GLY A 8 5.74 28.61 10.22
C GLY A 8 5.59 27.65 11.40
N TRP A 9 5.46 26.34 11.13
CA TRP A 9 5.32 25.35 12.20
C TRP A 9 6.48 25.39 13.21
N ARG A 10 7.69 25.77 12.77
CA ARG A 10 8.89 25.96 13.61
C ARG A 10 8.72 27.10 14.62
N GLU A 11 8.04 28.17 14.24
CA GLU A 11 7.75 29.31 15.13
C GLU A 11 6.71 28.91 16.19
N VAL A 12 5.71 28.10 15.79
CA VAL A 12 4.74 27.52 16.73
C VAL A 12 5.42 26.52 17.67
N ALA A 13 6.33 25.69 17.16
CA ALA A 13 7.09 24.71 17.94
C ALA A 13 7.99 25.35 19.00
N ALA A 14 8.50 26.56 18.76
CA ALA A 14 9.29 27.32 19.74
C ALA A 14 8.48 27.71 20.99
N VAL A 15 7.15 27.84 20.86
CA VAL A 15 6.24 28.18 21.97
C VAL A 15 5.51 26.95 22.51
N LEU A 16 5.26 25.95 21.65
CA LEU A 16 4.57 24.71 21.99
C LEU A 16 5.41 23.49 21.57
N PRO A 17 6.36 23.03 22.41
CA PRO A 17 7.26 21.92 22.06
C PRO A 17 6.54 20.62 21.71
N ALA A 18 5.38 20.35 22.33
CA ALA A 18 4.57 19.17 22.01
C ALA A 18 4.06 19.18 20.56
N TYR A 19 3.71 20.36 20.02
CA TYR A 19 3.36 20.49 18.61
C TYR A 19 4.59 20.29 17.72
N GLY A 20 5.76 20.81 18.12
CA GLY A 20 7.01 20.56 17.42
C GLY A 20 7.35 19.07 17.31
N ALA A 21 7.25 18.32 18.41
CA ALA A 21 7.47 16.88 18.42
C ALA A 21 6.47 16.12 17.53
N TYR A 22 5.21 16.56 17.51
CA TYR A 22 4.19 16.01 16.61
C TYR A 22 4.53 16.24 15.13
N VAL A 23 4.94 17.46 14.75
CA VAL A 23 5.31 17.77 13.35
C VAL A 23 6.56 17.01 12.92
N GLU A 24 7.56 16.84 13.79
CA GLU A 24 8.74 16.03 13.47
C GLU A 24 8.40 14.55 13.31
N ALA A 25 7.54 13.99 14.16
CA ALA A 25 7.05 12.61 13.98
C ALA A 25 6.30 12.46 12.65
N GLU A 26 5.52 13.47 12.26
CA GLU A 26 4.82 13.47 10.97
C GLU A 26 5.78 13.61 9.78
N ARG A 27 6.87 14.37 9.95
CA ARG A 27 7.96 14.50 8.97
C ARG A 27 8.70 13.19 8.76
N GLU A 28 8.96 12.44 9.83
CA GLU A 28 9.56 11.10 9.77
C GLU A 28 8.61 10.10 9.12
N ARG A 29 7.31 10.18 9.46
CA ARG A 29 6.28 9.27 8.95
C ARG A 29 6.01 9.45 7.45
N LEU A 30 5.91 10.69 6.98
CA LEU A 30 5.57 11.04 5.61
C LEU A 30 6.79 11.24 4.70
N GLY A 31 7.90 11.72 5.27
CA GLY A 31 9.04 12.26 4.55
C GLY A 31 8.92 13.78 4.32
N ALA A 32 10.04 14.50 4.43
CA ALA A 32 10.08 15.97 4.40
C ALA A 32 9.57 16.60 3.09
N SER A 33 9.70 15.90 1.96
CA SER A 33 9.21 16.37 0.66
C SER A 33 7.79 15.90 0.34
N HIS A 34 7.11 15.20 1.27
CA HIS A 34 5.75 14.68 1.08
C HIS A 34 4.75 15.80 0.78
N PRO A 35 3.87 15.67 -0.24
CA PRO A 35 2.96 16.76 -0.61
C PRO A 35 2.01 17.16 0.53
N LEU A 36 1.53 16.19 1.32
CA LEU A 36 0.77 16.50 2.55
C LEU A 36 1.63 17.24 3.57
N PHE A 37 2.90 16.88 3.74
CA PHE A 37 3.78 17.56 4.70
C PHE A 37 4.08 19.00 4.26
N LEU A 38 4.40 19.19 2.98
CA LEU A 38 4.67 20.50 2.37
C LEU A 38 3.46 21.42 2.48
N SER A 39 2.26 20.92 2.15
CA SER A 39 1.04 21.71 2.20
C SER A 39 0.57 22.01 3.63
N GLN A 40 0.65 21.04 4.55
CA GLN A 40 0.10 21.20 5.90
C GLN A 40 1.06 21.95 6.85
N TYR A 41 2.37 21.74 6.74
CA TYR A 41 3.34 22.26 7.73
C TYR A 41 4.27 23.31 7.15
N GLU A 42 4.86 23.06 5.98
CA GLU A 42 5.75 24.05 5.34
C GLU A 42 4.97 25.15 4.62
N LEU A 43 3.65 25.01 4.48
CA LEU A 43 2.76 25.93 3.77
C LEU A 43 3.25 26.25 2.35
N ALA A 44 3.99 25.31 1.75
CA ALA A 44 4.45 25.36 0.39
C ALA A 44 3.41 24.66 -0.51
N PRO A 45 3.17 25.17 -1.74
CA PRO A 45 2.41 24.39 -2.70
C PRO A 45 3.13 23.06 -2.92
N GLY A 46 2.54 21.97 -2.43
CA GLY A 46 2.98 20.64 -2.82
C GLY A 46 2.65 20.51 -4.30
N GLU A 47 3.65 20.31 -5.15
CA GLU A 47 3.41 19.96 -6.54
C GLU A 47 3.62 18.45 -6.69
N VAL A 48 2.52 17.74 -6.94
CA VAL A 48 2.57 16.44 -7.61
C VAL A 48 1.90 16.66 -8.94
N ALA A 49 2.71 16.80 -9.97
CA ALA A 49 2.29 16.82 -11.35
C ALA A 49 3.24 15.93 -12.13
N GLY A 50 2.71 14.92 -12.82
CA GLY A 50 3.50 13.92 -13.54
C GLY A 50 3.29 12.52 -12.98
N ARG A 51 4.36 11.88 -12.49
CA ARG A 51 4.31 10.49 -12.01
C ARG A 51 3.98 10.38 -10.53
N LEU A 52 3.21 9.35 -10.16
CA LEU A 52 2.98 8.99 -8.75
C LEU A 52 4.30 8.64 -8.07
N LEU A 53 5.06 7.71 -8.65
CA LEU A 53 6.43 7.40 -8.23
C LEU A 53 7.40 7.97 -9.26
N THR A 54 8.25 8.90 -8.84
CA THR A 54 9.33 9.42 -9.70
C THR A 54 10.34 8.32 -9.99
N ARG A 55 11.20 8.51 -11.01
CA ARG A 55 12.27 7.55 -11.32
C ARG A 55 13.17 7.24 -10.12
N ASP A 56 13.47 8.26 -9.30
CA ASP A 56 14.28 8.09 -8.10
C ASP A 56 13.56 7.25 -7.03
N LEU A 57 12.24 7.44 -6.87
CA LEU A 57 11.45 6.63 -5.95
C LEU A 57 11.30 5.19 -6.44
N LEU A 58 11.12 4.98 -7.75
CA LEU A 58 11.11 3.66 -8.34
C LEU A 58 12.43 2.94 -8.09
N ALA A 59 13.57 3.62 -8.30
CA ALA A 59 14.88 3.07 -8.00
C ALA A 59 15.07 2.79 -6.50
N ALA A 60 14.50 3.61 -5.62
CA ALA A 60 14.61 3.43 -4.17
C ALA A 60 13.79 2.25 -3.64
N ILE A 61 12.68 1.89 -4.30
CA ILE A 61 11.86 0.72 -3.91
C ILE A 61 12.34 -0.57 -4.58
N GLU A 62 13.35 -0.55 -5.45
CA GLU A 62 13.96 -1.78 -5.95
C GLU A 62 14.74 -2.46 -4.81
N GLY A 63 14.16 -3.52 -4.27
CA GLY A 63 14.74 -4.28 -3.18
C GLY A 63 15.89 -5.18 -3.63
N GLY A 64 16.65 -5.66 -2.65
CA GLY A 64 17.77 -6.58 -2.88
C GLY A 64 17.41 -8.06 -2.83
N HIS A 65 16.20 -8.39 -2.34
CA HIS A 65 15.74 -9.76 -2.09
C HIS A 65 15.12 -10.40 -3.33
N ASP A 66 15.17 -11.73 -3.40
CA ASP A 66 14.57 -12.50 -4.48
C ASP A 66 13.07 -12.72 -4.25
N PRO A 67 12.26 -12.93 -5.31
CA PRO A 67 10.89 -13.36 -5.15
C PRO A 67 10.84 -14.75 -4.49
N LEU A 68 9.82 -14.98 -3.67
CA LEU A 68 9.63 -16.21 -2.92
C LEU A 68 8.60 -17.12 -3.61
N PRO A 69 8.90 -18.42 -3.80
CA PRO A 69 7.94 -19.37 -4.34
C PRO A 69 6.85 -19.76 -3.32
N GLY A 70 7.08 -19.48 -2.03
CA GLY A 70 6.20 -19.79 -0.91
C GLY A 70 6.67 -19.11 0.39
N PRO A 71 5.93 -19.27 1.50
CA PRO A 71 6.26 -18.63 2.76
C PRO A 71 7.52 -19.25 3.41
N GLU A 72 8.28 -18.42 4.10
CA GLU A 72 9.40 -18.81 4.94
C GLU A 72 8.94 -18.97 6.40
N PRO A 73 9.53 -19.92 7.16
CA PRO A 73 9.16 -20.13 8.56
C PRO A 73 9.44 -18.90 9.44
N GLY A 74 8.47 -18.52 10.27
CA GLY A 74 8.61 -17.44 11.24
C GLY A 74 8.31 -16.04 10.70
N GLU A 75 8.11 -15.92 9.39
CA GLU A 75 7.76 -14.67 8.74
C GLU A 75 6.25 -14.40 8.74
N ARG A 76 5.89 -13.11 8.67
CA ARG A 76 4.50 -12.65 8.60
C ARG A 76 4.19 -12.14 7.21
N TYR A 77 3.08 -12.60 6.64
CA TYR A 77 2.67 -12.24 5.30
C TYR A 77 1.32 -11.53 5.29
N VAL A 78 1.17 -10.58 4.40
CA VAL A 78 -0.12 -9.94 4.09
C VAL A 78 -0.33 -9.92 2.58
N ALA A 79 -1.55 -9.59 2.15
CA ALA A 79 -1.84 -9.44 0.73
C ALA A 79 -2.74 -8.24 0.40
N GLY A 80 -2.53 -7.67 -0.78
CA GLY A 80 -3.44 -6.75 -1.45
C GLY A 80 -4.06 -7.43 -2.65
N LEU A 81 -5.39 -7.35 -2.79
CA LEU A 81 -6.13 -8.00 -3.87
C LEU A 81 -6.97 -6.97 -4.64
N ASP A 82 -6.61 -6.75 -5.90
CA ASP A 82 -7.37 -5.94 -6.82
C ASP A 82 -8.09 -6.84 -7.83
N PHE A 83 -9.40 -6.65 -8.00
CA PHE A 83 -10.21 -7.51 -8.86
C PHE A 83 -10.41 -6.86 -10.23
N GLY A 84 -9.91 -7.54 -11.25
CA GLY A 84 -10.19 -7.25 -12.65
C GLY A 84 -11.48 -7.93 -13.13
N GLY A 85 -11.69 -7.94 -14.45
CA GLY A 85 -12.87 -8.53 -15.08
C GLY A 85 -12.66 -9.94 -15.65
N GLU A 86 -13.76 -10.55 -16.10
CA GLU A 86 -13.73 -11.79 -16.90
C GLU A 86 -13.69 -11.48 -18.40
N GLY A 87 -13.05 -12.34 -19.20
CA GLY A 87 -12.98 -12.21 -20.67
C GLY A 87 -11.67 -11.62 -21.21
N ALA A 88 -11.52 -11.65 -22.54
CA ALA A 88 -10.24 -11.41 -23.22
C ALA A 88 -9.70 -9.98 -23.09
N ASP A 89 -10.58 -8.99 -22.96
CA ASP A 89 -10.24 -7.56 -22.91
C ASP A 89 -10.43 -6.95 -21.52
N ALA A 90 -10.54 -7.80 -20.49
CA ALA A 90 -10.74 -7.36 -19.12
C ALA A 90 -9.42 -6.97 -18.43
N ASP A 91 -9.53 -6.05 -17.48
CA ASP A 91 -8.46 -5.73 -16.53
C ASP A 91 -8.04 -6.97 -15.75
N ALA A 92 -6.79 -6.99 -15.30
CA ALA A 92 -6.23 -8.14 -14.62
C ALA A 92 -6.65 -8.15 -13.14
N THR A 93 -6.91 -9.33 -12.58
CA THR A 93 -6.94 -9.48 -11.13
C THR A 93 -5.50 -9.66 -10.64
N ILE A 94 -5.08 -8.84 -9.68
CA ILE A 94 -3.71 -8.88 -9.14
C ILE A 94 -3.74 -9.11 -7.62
N LEU A 95 -3.05 -10.17 -7.19
CA LEU A 95 -2.72 -10.40 -5.78
C LEU A 95 -1.25 -10.08 -5.53
N THR A 96 -0.98 -9.07 -4.72
CA THR A 96 0.37 -8.72 -4.25
C THR A 96 0.58 -9.26 -2.85
N ILE A 97 1.61 -10.08 -2.65
CA ILE A 97 1.96 -10.68 -1.36
C ILE A 97 3.22 -10.02 -0.82
N ALA A 98 3.17 -9.55 0.43
CA ALA A 98 4.32 -8.92 1.08
C ALA A 98 4.64 -9.56 2.43
N ARG A 99 5.94 -9.63 2.74
CA ARG A 99 6.45 -9.84 4.08
C ARG A 99 6.38 -8.54 4.87
N VAL A 100 5.94 -8.62 6.13
CA VAL A 100 5.88 -7.49 7.04
C VAL A 100 7.24 -7.31 7.74
N GLU A 101 7.89 -6.16 7.52
CA GLU A 101 9.20 -5.86 8.10
C GLU A 101 9.10 -4.82 9.24
N GLY A 102 10.06 -4.84 10.18
CA GLY A 102 10.30 -3.68 11.06
C GLY A 102 9.20 -3.31 12.06
N ALA A 103 8.27 -4.19 12.42
CA ALA A 103 7.21 -3.90 13.40
C ALA A 103 7.68 -3.75 14.87
N GLY A 104 8.99 -3.62 15.13
CA GLY A 104 9.57 -3.50 16.47
C GLY A 104 10.28 -2.16 16.64
N GLY A 105 9.90 -1.39 17.67
CA GLY A 105 10.57 -0.13 18.04
C GLY A 105 9.75 1.16 17.87
N GLY A 106 8.46 1.06 17.53
CA GLY A 106 7.55 2.22 17.47
C GLY A 106 7.42 2.89 16.09
N GLY A 107 8.18 2.44 15.09
CA GLY A 107 8.03 2.87 13.70
C GLY A 107 6.87 2.18 12.96
N LEU A 108 6.49 2.73 11.80
CA LEU A 108 5.52 2.07 10.91
C LEU A 108 6.15 0.82 10.27
N PRO A 109 5.39 -0.28 10.11
CA PRO A 109 5.89 -1.49 9.47
C PRO A 109 6.26 -1.28 7.99
N GLY A 110 7.24 -2.05 7.53
CA GLY A 110 7.68 -2.15 6.15
C GLY A 110 6.92 -3.21 5.36
N CYS A 111 6.83 -2.99 4.06
CA CYS A 111 6.16 -3.81 3.06
C CYS A 111 7.20 -4.30 2.04
N ALA A 112 7.72 -5.51 2.23
CA ALA A 112 8.62 -6.15 1.27
C ALA A 112 7.80 -7.12 0.41
N VAL A 113 7.51 -6.74 -0.84
CA VAL A 113 6.79 -7.59 -1.79
C VAL A 113 7.65 -8.81 -2.10
N VAL A 114 7.07 -10.00 -1.97
CA VAL A 114 7.78 -11.28 -2.17
C VAL A 114 7.19 -12.11 -3.31
N ALA A 115 5.93 -11.89 -3.66
CA ALA A 115 5.30 -12.58 -4.78
C ALA A 115 4.13 -11.77 -5.32
N GLN A 116 3.88 -11.92 -6.61
CA GLN A 116 2.69 -11.39 -7.28
C GLN A 116 2.04 -12.49 -8.11
N ARG A 117 0.71 -12.50 -8.14
CA ARG A 117 -0.08 -13.40 -8.96
C ARG A 117 -1.08 -12.60 -9.76
N GLU A 118 -1.15 -12.95 -11.04
CA GLU A 118 -1.99 -12.29 -12.03
C GLU A 118 -2.94 -13.30 -12.66
N TRP A 119 -4.21 -12.92 -12.74
CA TRP A 119 -5.23 -13.65 -13.51
C TRP A 119 -5.82 -12.68 -14.54
N ARG A 120 -5.77 -13.06 -15.83
CA ARG A 120 -6.38 -12.26 -16.93
C ARG A 120 -7.57 -12.99 -17.51
N GLY A 121 -8.74 -12.36 -17.42
CA GLY A 121 -9.98 -12.86 -18.02
C GLY A 121 -10.46 -14.21 -17.47
N GLU A 122 -9.87 -14.68 -16.37
CA GLU A 122 -10.18 -15.97 -15.76
C GLU A 122 -11.52 -15.92 -15.02
N PRO A 123 -12.28 -17.02 -14.99
CA PRO A 123 -13.54 -17.07 -14.25
C PRO A 123 -13.34 -16.76 -12.77
N TYR A 124 -14.22 -15.94 -12.19
CA TYR A 124 -14.09 -15.53 -10.79
C TYR A 124 -14.06 -16.72 -9.82
N ALA A 125 -14.80 -17.79 -10.12
CA ALA A 125 -14.76 -19.00 -9.30
C ALA A 125 -13.34 -19.57 -9.17
N ARG A 126 -12.58 -19.59 -10.27
CA ARG A 126 -11.19 -20.06 -10.29
C ARG A 126 -10.28 -19.11 -9.52
N VAL A 127 -10.40 -17.81 -9.76
CA VAL A 127 -9.65 -16.77 -9.04
C VAL A 127 -9.86 -16.89 -7.54
N LEU A 128 -11.11 -17.02 -7.10
CA LEU A 128 -11.46 -17.17 -5.69
C LEU A 128 -10.88 -18.45 -5.08
N ASP A 129 -10.93 -19.58 -5.79
CA ASP A 129 -10.34 -20.85 -5.33
C ASP A 129 -8.82 -20.77 -5.20
N ASP A 130 -8.14 -20.12 -6.15
CA ASP A 130 -6.69 -19.90 -6.12
C ASP A 130 -6.30 -18.97 -4.97
N VAL A 131 -7.02 -17.85 -4.77
CA VAL A 131 -6.79 -16.93 -3.64
C VAL A 131 -6.95 -17.66 -2.30
N ARG A 132 -7.97 -18.52 -2.17
CA ARG A 132 -8.16 -19.35 -0.97
C ARG A 132 -7.02 -20.36 -0.78
N ALA A 133 -6.49 -20.93 -1.86
CA ALA A 133 -5.34 -21.84 -1.79
C ALA A 133 -4.06 -21.12 -1.37
N LEU A 134 -3.84 -19.91 -1.90
CA LEU A 134 -2.73 -19.05 -1.50
C LEU A 134 -2.84 -18.65 -0.03
N ASP A 135 -4.03 -18.32 0.48
CA ASP A 135 -4.22 -18.06 1.92
C ASP A 135 -3.90 -19.28 2.79
N ARG A 136 -4.25 -20.50 2.35
CA ARG A 136 -3.89 -21.73 3.09
C ARG A 136 -2.38 -21.96 3.11
N ALA A 137 -1.69 -21.64 2.02
CA ALA A 137 -0.25 -21.79 1.91
C ALA A 137 0.49 -20.71 2.72
N TRP A 138 0.24 -19.44 2.42
CA TRP A 138 0.95 -18.29 2.96
C TRP A 138 0.48 -17.86 4.35
N ARG A 139 -0.75 -18.21 4.74
CA ARG A 139 -1.38 -17.86 6.02
C ARG A 139 -1.36 -16.36 6.28
N PHE A 140 -1.99 -15.58 5.38
CA PHE A 140 -1.96 -14.13 5.47
C PHE A 140 -2.48 -13.62 6.82
N ASP A 141 -1.74 -12.76 7.51
CA ASP A 141 -2.21 -12.10 8.73
C ASP A 141 -3.37 -11.15 8.43
N ARG A 142 -3.30 -10.52 7.26
CA ARG A 142 -4.24 -9.52 6.77
C ARG A 142 -4.32 -9.58 5.24
N VAL A 143 -5.51 -9.40 4.70
CA VAL A 143 -5.75 -9.20 3.28
C VAL A 143 -6.62 -7.96 3.11
N SER A 144 -6.19 -7.01 2.29
CA SER A 144 -7.03 -5.89 1.88
C SER A 144 -7.45 -6.10 0.43
N ALA A 145 -8.75 -6.02 0.16
CA ALA A 145 -9.30 -6.25 -1.17
C ALA A 145 -10.17 -5.08 -1.63
N ASP A 146 -10.12 -4.77 -2.93
CA ASP A 146 -11.07 -3.82 -3.52
C ASP A 146 -12.49 -4.39 -3.45
N ALA A 147 -13.36 -3.66 -2.77
CA ALA A 147 -14.77 -3.96 -2.61
C ALA A 147 -15.66 -2.99 -3.41
N THR A 148 -15.11 -2.34 -4.43
CA THR A 148 -15.84 -1.45 -5.34
C THR A 148 -16.49 -2.22 -6.47
N GLY A 149 -17.72 -1.86 -6.84
CA GLY A 149 -18.38 -2.38 -8.03
C GLY A 149 -18.45 -3.90 -8.05
N LEU A 150 -17.74 -4.52 -9.00
CA LEU A 150 -17.66 -5.99 -9.15
C LEU A 150 -16.93 -6.69 -7.99
N GLY A 151 -16.04 -5.99 -7.28
CA GLY A 151 -15.28 -6.55 -6.17
C GLY A 151 -16.14 -6.88 -4.95
N ALA A 152 -17.18 -6.08 -4.66
CA ALA A 152 -18.05 -6.26 -3.49
C ALA A 152 -18.59 -7.71 -3.32
N PRO A 153 -19.25 -8.32 -4.33
CA PRO A 153 -19.72 -9.70 -4.20
C PRO A 153 -18.58 -10.73 -4.13
N LEU A 154 -17.41 -10.46 -4.69
CA LEU A 154 -16.25 -11.37 -4.64
C LEU A 154 -15.61 -11.37 -3.25
N VAL A 155 -15.43 -10.19 -2.66
CA VAL A 155 -14.97 -10.00 -1.29
C VAL A 155 -15.93 -10.68 -0.30
N ALA A 156 -17.25 -10.53 -0.49
CA ALA A 156 -18.25 -11.20 0.33
C ALA A 156 -18.13 -12.74 0.29
N GLN A 157 -17.77 -13.30 -0.87
CA GLN A 157 -17.52 -14.74 -1.01
C GLN A 157 -16.23 -15.18 -0.31
N LEU A 158 -15.18 -14.37 -0.25
CA LEU A 158 -13.94 -14.70 0.47
C LEU A 158 -14.14 -14.65 1.99
N ARG A 159 -15.01 -13.76 2.49
CA ARG A 159 -15.21 -13.48 3.92
C ARG A 159 -15.35 -14.73 4.84
N PRO A 160 -16.03 -15.83 4.49
CA PRO A 160 -16.11 -17.02 5.33
C PRO A 160 -14.75 -17.66 5.69
N GLN A 161 -13.74 -17.57 4.82
CA GLN A 161 -12.42 -18.14 5.08
C GLN A 161 -11.48 -17.16 5.79
N PHE A 162 -11.52 -15.89 5.39
CA PHE A 162 -10.61 -14.89 5.93
C PHE A 162 -11.11 -14.31 7.25
N GLY A 163 -12.43 -14.26 7.45
CA GLY A 163 -13.08 -13.71 8.63
C GLY A 163 -12.60 -12.28 8.90
N GLY A 164 -12.22 -12.01 10.15
CA GLY A 164 -11.66 -10.73 10.57
C GLY A 164 -10.26 -10.41 10.04
N ARG A 165 -9.68 -11.22 9.12
CA ARG A 165 -8.42 -10.95 8.41
C ARG A 165 -8.63 -10.28 7.04
N LEU A 166 -9.86 -10.22 6.52
CA LEU A 166 -10.18 -9.50 5.28
C LEU A 166 -10.68 -8.08 5.58
N ASP A 167 -9.95 -7.09 5.07
CA ASP A 167 -10.34 -5.68 5.04
C ASP A 167 -10.95 -5.36 3.67
N GLU A 168 -12.18 -4.85 3.71
CA GLU A 168 -12.91 -4.44 2.50
C GLU A 168 -12.64 -2.96 2.25
N VAL A 169 -11.95 -2.67 1.16
CA VAL A 169 -11.59 -1.29 0.81
C VAL A 169 -12.55 -0.82 -0.28
N VAL A 170 -13.44 0.10 0.06
CA VAL A 170 -14.31 0.76 -0.93
C VAL A 170 -13.59 1.97 -1.50
N PHE A 171 -13.35 1.99 -2.81
CA PHE A 171 -12.72 3.11 -3.47
C PHE A 171 -13.66 4.29 -3.63
N THR A 172 -13.22 5.39 -3.05
CA THR A 172 -13.75 6.74 -3.19
C THR A 172 -12.58 7.64 -3.54
N SER A 173 -12.84 8.88 -3.98
CA SER A 173 -11.76 9.85 -4.20
C SER A 173 -10.90 10.08 -2.94
N ALA A 174 -11.48 9.96 -1.75
CA ALA A 174 -10.75 10.09 -0.49
C ALA A 174 -9.89 8.87 -0.17
N SER A 175 -10.43 7.65 -0.26
CA SER A 175 -9.68 6.43 0.02
C SER A 175 -8.59 6.15 -1.01
N LYS A 176 -8.85 6.37 -2.32
CA LYS A 176 -7.79 6.32 -3.34
C LYS A 176 -6.69 7.33 -3.04
N SER A 177 -7.03 8.59 -2.75
CA SER A 177 -6.02 9.59 -2.39
C SER A 177 -5.16 9.18 -1.18
N ALA A 178 -5.78 8.60 -0.14
CA ALA A 178 -5.06 8.16 1.05
C ALA A 178 -4.05 7.05 0.72
N LEU A 179 -4.44 6.08 -0.12
CA LEU A 179 -3.57 5.00 -0.58
C LEU A 179 -2.38 5.50 -1.40
N GLY A 180 -2.60 6.46 -2.32
CA GLY A 180 -1.52 7.05 -3.10
C GLY A 180 -0.52 7.83 -2.23
N TYR A 181 -1.01 8.55 -1.22
CA TYR A 181 -0.13 9.19 -0.24
C TYR A 181 0.62 8.17 0.62
N ALA A 182 -0.01 7.07 1.01
CA ALA A 182 0.67 6.00 1.76
C ALA A 182 1.81 5.39 0.93
N LEU A 183 1.60 5.14 -0.36
CA LEU A 183 2.64 4.67 -1.28
C LEU A 183 3.81 5.66 -1.37
N LEU A 184 3.53 6.95 -1.57
CA LEU A 184 4.55 8.00 -1.61
C LEU A 184 5.37 8.05 -0.32
N ALA A 185 4.71 8.02 0.83
CA ALA A 185 5.35 8.02 2.14
C ALA A 185 6.21 6.76 2.33
N ALA A 186 5.69 5.58 2.01
CA ALA A 186 6.40 4.32 2.17
C ALA A 186 7.65 4.24 1.27
N ALA A 187 7.53 4.65 0.01
CA ALA A 187 8.67 4.71 -0.92
C ALA A 187 9.76 5.67 -0.41
N ARG A 188 9.38 6.86 0.08
CA ARG A 188 10.32 7.88 0.57
C ARG A 188 11.02 7.53 1.86
N THR A 189 10.36 6.74 2.69
CA THR A 189 10.87 6.34 4.02
C THR A 189 11.53 4.96 3.99
N GLY A 190 11.70 4.35 2.82
CA GLY A 190 12.32 3.02 2.68
C GLY A 190 11.47 1.88 3.26
N ARG A 191 10.16 2.08 3.41
CA ARG A 191 9.22 1.08 3.93
C ARG A 191 8.56 0.24 2.83
N LEU A 192 8.91 0.46 1.57
CA LEU A 192 8.36 -0.28 0.44
C LEU A 192 9.51 -0.85 -0.39
N ALA A 193 9.50 -2.15 -0.63
CA ALA A 193 10.49 -2.82 -1.46
C ALA A 193 9.84 -3.85 -2.39
N LEU A 194 10.15 -3.77 -3.69
CA LEU A 194 9.86 -4.81 -4.67
C LEU A 194 10.97 -5.87 -4.64
N PRO A 195 10.68 -7.14 -4.98
CA PRO A 195 11.73 -8.13 -5.15
C PRO A 195 12.54 -7.81 -6.41
N ARG A 196 13.78 -8.29 -6.45
CA ARG A 196 14.62 -8.26 -7.65
C ARG A 196 13.82 -8.80 -8.82
N SER A 197 13.88 -8.10 -9.95
CA SER A 197 13.26 -8.60 -11.18
C SER A 197 13.89 -9.93 -11.58
N ASP A 198 13.06 -10.96 -11.66
CA ASP A 198 13.42 -12.29 -12.16
C ASP A 198 13.13 -12.44 -13.67
N GLY A 199 12.69 -11.36 -14.33
CA GLY A 199 12.30 -11.36 -15.73
C GLY A 199 10.91 -11.97 -16.00
N SER A 200 10.15 -12.33 -14.97
CA SER A 200 8.75 -12.74 -15.13
C SER A 200 7.88 -11.63 -15.74
N LEU A 201 6.79 -12.02 -16.40
CA LEU A 201 5.85 -11.04 -16.96
C LEU A 201 5.24 -10.18 -15.87
N GLU A 202 4.96 -10.75 -14.71
CA GLU A 202 4.45 -10.05 -13.55
C GLU A 202 5.44 -8.97 -13.07
N ALA A 203 6.73 -9.33 -12.93
CA ALA A 203 7.76 -8.39 -12.53
C ALA A 203 7.97 -7.24 -13.53
N VAL A 204 7.85 -7.53 -14.83
CA VAL A 204 7.95 -6.52 -15.90
C VAL A 204 6.74 -5.60 -15.87
N ARG A 205 5.52 -6.14 -15.91
CA ARG A 205 4.27 -5.36 -15.94
C ARG A 205 4.10 -4.50 -14.69
N CYS A 206 4.39 -5.04 -13.51
CA CYS A 206 4.33 -4.28 -12.27
C CYS A 206 5.18 -3.01 -12.36
N ARG A 207 6.41 -3.10 -12.88
CA ARG A 207 7.31 -1.96 -13.03
C ARG A 207 6.84 -1.00 -14.12
N GLU A 208 6.34 -1.51 -15.24
CA GLU A 208 5.79 -0.70 -16.32
C GLU A 208 4.60 0.13 -15.83
N GLU A 209 3.65 -0.47 -15.12
CA GLU A 209 2.48 0.21 -14.55
C GLU A 209 2.89 1.23 -13.48
N LEU A 210 3.79 0.88 -12.56
CA LEU A 210 4.30 1.82 -11.56
C LEU A 210 5.02 3.02 -12.21
N ALA A 211 5.77 2.79 -13.28
CA ALA A 211 6.47 3.83 -14.02
C ALA A 211 5.55 4.69 -14.90
N ALA A 212 4.43 4.13 -15.34
CA ALA A 212 3.41 4.83 -16.12
C ALA A 212 2.41 5.59 -15.24
N CYS A 213 2.19 5.16 -13.99
CA CYS A 213 1.19 5.74 -13.09
C CYS A 213 1.40 7.25 -12.90
N GLU A 214 0.37 8.02 -13.24
CA GLU A 214 0.34 9.46 -13.15
C GLU A 214 -0.32 9.90 -11.85
N ALA A 215 0.07 11.07 -11.36
CA ALA A 215 -0.53 11.70 -10.21
C ALA A 215 -0.66 13.21 -10.39
N SER A 216 -1.78 13.73 -9.88
CA SER A 216 -2.08 15.15 -9.83
C SER A 216 -2.75 15.53 -8.52
N LEU A 217 -2.55 16.76 -8.06
CA LEU A 217 -3.27 17.31 -6.92
C LEU A 217 -4.52 18.06 -7.36
N THR A 218 -5.64 17.66 -6.80
CA THR A 218 -6.90 18.40 -6.95
C THR A 218 -6.85 19.71 -6.15
N PRO A 219 -7.70 20.70 -6.47
CA PRO A 219 -7.81 21.93 -5.68
C PRO A 219 -8.13 21.72 -4.19
N GLY A 220 -8.70 20.57 -3.82
CA GLY A 220 -8.98 20.17 -2.44
C GLY A 220 -7.82 19.45 -1.74
N GLY A 221 -6.63 19.39 -2.34
CA GLY A 221 -5.46 18.72 -1.76
C GLY A 221 -5.52 17.18 -1.79
N ARG A 222 -6.54 16.61 -2.46
CA ARG A 222 -6.58 15.16 -2.72
C ARG A 222 -5.66 14.82 -3.87
N LEU A 223 -4.94 13.72 -3.70
CA LEU A 223 -4.11 13.08 -4.73
C LEU A 223 -5.01 12.23 -5.62
N ALA A 224 -5.17 12.65 -6.87
CA ALA A 224 -5.70 11.80 -7.93
C ALA A 224 -4.53 11.07 -8.58
N TRP A 225 -4.63 9.76 -8.73
CA TRP A 225 -3.60 8.94 -9.37
C TRP A 225 -4.25 7.77 -10.11
N GLY A 226 -3.52 7.26 -11.11
CA GLY A 226 -3.97 6.19 -11.99
C GLY A 226 -3.26 6.27 -13.33
N ASN A 227 -3.80 5.57 -14.33
CA ASN A 227 -3.27 5.58 -15.69
C ASN A 227 -4.41 5.68 -16.70
N ASP A 228 -4.73 6.89 -17.15
CA ASP A 228 -5.86 7.12 -18.08
C ASP A 228 -5.72 6.41 -19.43
N ARG A 229 -4.52 5.91 -19.77
CA ARG A 229 -4.21 5.29 -21.08
C ARG A 229 -3.77 3.82 -20.96
N GLY A 230 -3.91 3.21 -19.79
CA GLY A 230 -3.50 1.83 -19.57
C GLY A 230 -4.03 1.31 -18.24
N HIS A 231 -3.40 0.28 -17.72
CA HIS A 231 -3.80 -0.35 -16.47
C HIS A 231 -3.07 0.26 -15.28
N ASP A 232 -3.71 0.19 -14.12
CA ASP A 232 -3.13 0.51 -12.82
C ASP A 232 -3.34 -0.62 -11.78
N ASP A 233 -3.75 -1.81 -12.24
CA ASP A 233 -4.10 -2.98 -11.41
C ASP A 233 -2.96 -3.37 -10.43
N TYR A 234 -1.70 -3.35 -10.91
CA TYR A 234 -0.54 -3.63 -10.06
C TYR A 234 -0.31 -2.53 -9.02
N VAL A 235 -0.54 -1.26 -9.39
CA VAL A 235 -0.38 -0.12 -8.49
C VAL A 235 -1.43 -0.17 -7.39
N VAL A 236 -2.68 -0.47 -7.77
CA VAL A 236 -3.81 -0.62 -6.85
C VAL A 236 -3.59 -1.80 -5.90
N SER A 237 -3.23 -2.97 -6.42
CA SER A 237 -2.91 -4.15 -5.61
C SER A 237 -1.76 -3.90 -4.63
N LEU A 238 -0.72 -3.18 -5.07
CA LEU A 238 0.40 -2.78 -4.18
C LEU A 238 -0.05 -1.83 -3.08
N ALA A 239 -0.91 -0.85 -3.40
CA ALA A 239 -1.44 0.10 -2.42
C ALA A 239 -2.31 -0.60 -1.37
N LEU A 240 -3.16 -1.54 -1.81
CA LEU A 240 -3.96 -2.40 -0.92
C LEU A 240 -3.05 -3.28 -0.05
N CYS A 241 -1.96 -3.81 -0.60
CA CYS A 241 -1.02 -4.63 0.17
C CYS A 241 -0.33 -3.81 1.27
N LEU A 242 0.09 -2.58 0.96
CA LEU A 242 0.62 -1.65 1.97
C LEU A 242 -0.44 -1.30 3.02
N HIS A 243 -1.70 -1.10 2.63
CA HIS A 243 -2.78 -0.90 3.59
C HIS A 243 -2.93 -2.11 4.54
N ALA A 244 -2.87 -3.33 4.01
CA ALA A 244 -2.89 -4.55 4.81
C ALA A 244 -1.71 -4.64 5.79
N VAL A 245 -0.52 -4.20 5.39
CA VAL A 245 0.65 -4.10 6.30
C VAL A 245 0.35 -3.15 7.46
N GLU A 246 -0.25 -1.99 7.19
CA GLU A 246 -0.56 -0.97 8.21
C GLU A 246 -1.70 -1.40 9.15
N THR A 247 -2.64 -2.24 8.70
CA THR A 247 -3.77 -2.72 9.51
C THR A 247 -3.58 -4.09 10.15
N ALA A 248 -2.54 -4.85 9.78
CA ALA A 248 -2.24 -6.17 10.36
C ALA A 248 -1.95 -6.12 11.87
N GLY A 249 -1.54 -4.95 12.39
CA GLY A 249 -1.19 -4.76 13.79
C GLY A 249 0.10 -5.49 14.22
N PRO A 250 0.46 -5.37 15.52
CA PRO A 250 1.67 -5.99 16.05
C PRO A 250 1.58 -7.53 16.02
N PRO A 251 2.72 -8.23 16.08
CA PRO A 251 2.74 -9.70 16.10
C PRO A 251 1.88 -10.22 17.25
N ARG A 252 1.00 -11.18 16.97
CA ARG A 252 0.22 -11.85 18.01
C ARG A 252 1.13 -12.82 18.76
N VAL A 253 1.72 -12.38 19.86
CA VAL A 253 2.44 -13.27 20.78
C VAL A 253 1.41 -14.08 21.56
N ALA A 254 1.34 -15.39 21.32
CA ALA A 254 0.55 -16.28 22.15
C ALA A 254 1.19 -16.36 23.54
N VAL A 255 0.65 -15.62 24.51
CA VAL A 255 1.00 -15.81 25.92
C VAL A 255 0.35 -17.12 26.37
N GLY A 256 1.09 -18.22 26.21
CA GLY A 256 0.66 -19.52 26.70
C GLY A 256 0.38 -19.43 28.19
N ARG A 257 -0.89 -19.60 28.58
CA ARG A 257 -1.27 -19.75 29.99
C ARG A 257 -0.56 -20.99 30.50
N ALA A 258 0.49 -20.81 31.29
CA ALA A 258 1.15 -21.90 32.00
C ALA A 258 0.09 -22.59 32.86
N ARG A 259 -0.29 -23.80 32.47
CA ARG A 259 -1.15 -24.66 33.28
C ARG A 259 -0.40 -24.91 34.58
N HIS A 260 -0.90 -24.33 35.67
CA HIS A 260 -0.45 -24.69 37.00
C HIS A 260 -0.95 -26.10 37.25
N SER A 261 -0.01 -27.05 37.22
CA SER A 261 -0.17 -28.41 37.72
C SER A 261 -0.02 -28.42 39.24
#